data_AF-A0A6N1CKK5-F1
#
_entry.id   AF-A0A6N1CKK5-F1
#
_cell.length_a   1.000
_cell.length_b   1.000
_cell.length_c   1.000
_cell.angle_alpha   90.00
_cell.angle_beta   90.00
_cell.angle_gamma   90.00
#
_symmetry.space_group_name_H-M   'P 1'
#
loop_
_entity.id
_entity.type
_entity.pdbx_description
1 polymer ?
#
loop_
_entity_poly.entity_id
_entity_poly.type
_entity_poly.pdbx_seq_one_letter_code
_entity_poly.pdbx_strand_id
1 'polypeptide(L)' 'MTPSERPVRSPCVNVCALDDDDVCTGCQRTVAEITRWSRMDNEERRSVLALCHERAKSSGLVWMLPARR' A
#
# COMPACT_ATOMS: atom_id res chain seq x y z
N MET A 1 -26.26 -1.14 13.61
CA MET A 1 -25.22 -0.17 13.21
C MET A 1 -23.88 -0.78 13.57
N THR A 2 -23.16 -1.35 12.60
CA THR A 2 -21.79 -1.80 12.84
C THR A 2 -20.95 -0.59 13.26
N PRO A 3 -20.04 -0.70 14.23
CA PRO A 3 -19.27 0.43 14.71
C PRO A 3 -18.50 1.03 13.54
N SER A 4 -18.58 2.35 13.38
CA SER A 4 -17.82 3.09 12.38
C SER A 4 -16.33 2.83 12.60
N GLU A 5 -15.79 1.87 11.86
CA GLU A 5 -14.38 1.56 11.91
C GLU A 5 -13.59 2.70 11.26
N ARG A 6 -12.50 3.11 11.89
CA ARG A 6 -11.64 4.16 11.33
C ARG A 6 -11.07 3.71 9.98
N PRO A 7 -10.96 4.61 9.00
CA PRO A 7 -10.31 4.31 7.73
C PRO A 7 -8.91 3.74 7.92
N VAL A 8 -8.62 2.62 7.24
CA VAL A 8 -7.27 2.04 7.17
C VAL A 8 -6.30 3.07 6.59
N ARG A 9 -5.13 3.26 7.25
CA ARG A 9 -4.13 4.24 6.83
C ARG A 9 -3.47 3.85 5.52
N SER A 10 -3.13 4.86 4.70
CA SER A 10 -2.40 4.66 3.45
C SER A 10 -0.96 4.21 3.71
N PRO A 11 -0.41 3.29 2.88
CA PRO A 11 1.00 2.89 2.94
C PRO A 11 1.93 3.89 2.24
N CYS A 12 1.42 5.04 1.78
CA CYS A 12 2.21 6.01 1.03
C CYS A 12 3.37 6.58 1.86
N VAL A 13 4.58 6.55 1.30
CA VAL A 13 5.79 7.12 1.89
C VAL A 13 6.21 8.44 1.20
N ASN A 14 5.32 9.03 0.41
CA ASN A 14 5.55 10.24 -0.40
C ASN A 14 6.70 10.12 -1.41
N VAL A 15 7.05 8.89 -1.80
CA VAL A 15 7.90 8.60 -2.94
C VAL A 15 7.00 8.15 -4.08
N CYS A 16 6.96 8.91 -5.17
CA CYS A 16 6.19 8.60 -6.36
C CYS A 16 7.16 8.27 -7.50
N ALA A 17 7.61 7.02 -7.52
CA ALA A 17 8.37 6.44 -8.62
C ALA A 17 7.74 5.08 -8.93
N LEU A 18 7.47 4.81 -10.20
CA LEU A 18 6.91 3.56 -10.71
C LEU A 18 8.02 2.75 -11.38
N ASP A 19 7.92 1.42 -11.32
CA ASP A 19 8.71 0.52 -12.15
C ASP A 19 8.02 0.22 -13.49
N ASP A 20 8.61 -0.69 -14.27
CA ASP A 20 8.10 -1.08 -15.60
C ASP A 20 6.75 -1.82 -15.53
N ASP A 21 6.34 -2.32 -14.35
CA ASP A 21 5.07 -3.00 -14.09
C ASP A 21 4.01 -2.07 -13.49
N ASP A 22 4.21 -0.75 -13.54
CA ASP A 22 3.35 0.28 -12.93
C ASP A 22 3.16 0.10 -11.41
N VAL A 23 4.14 -0.49 -10.73
CA VAL A 23 4.18 -0.62 -9.27
C VAL A 23 5.03 0.48 -8.67
N CYS A 24 4.47 1.16 -7.67
CA CYS A 24 5.20 2.20 -6.95
C CYS A 24 6.34 1.60 -6.13
N THR A 25 7.58 1.95 -6.45
CA THR A 25 8.78 1.43 -5.79
C THR A 25 8.84 1.79 -4.31
N GLY A 26 8.19 2.89 -3.89
CA GLY A 26 8.12 3.32 -2.49
C GLY A 26 7.05 2.62 -1.64
N CYS A 27 5.80 2.54 -2.13
CA CYS A 27 4.68 1.98 -1.35
C CYS A 27 4.14 0.64 -1.84
N GLN A 28 4.71 0.10 -2.93
CA GLN A 28 4.39 -1.19 -3.53
C GLN A 28 2.94 -1.38 -3.99
N ARG A 29 2.20 -0.26 -4.10
CA ARG A 29 0.88 -0.22 -4.73
C ARG A 29 1.01 -0.07 -6.25
N THR A 30 0.11 -0.69 -6.99
CA THR A 30 -0.05 -0.42 -8.43
C THR A 30 -0.69 0.96 -8.65
N VAL A 31 -0.55 1.52 -9.85
CA VAL A 31 -1.29 2.73 -10.26
C VAL A 31 -2.81 2.56 -10.08
N ALA A 32 -3.36 1.38 -10.41
CA ALA A 32 -4.78 1.08 -10.23
C ALA A 32 -5.21 1.13 -8.74
N GLU A 33 -4.38 0.62 -7.84
CA GLU A 33 -4.63 0.68 -6.39
C GLU A 33 -4.51 2.11 -5.85
N ILE A 34 -3.52 2.88 -6.33
CA ILE A 34 -3.33 4.30 -5.94
C ILE A 34 -4.56 5.13 -6.30
N THR A 35 -5.05 5.00 -7.54
CA THR A 35 -6.19 5.77 -8.06
C THR A 35 -7.51 5.39 -7.39
N ARG A 36 -7.69 4.14 -6.97
CA ARG A 36 -8.93 3.66 -6.34
C ARG A 36 -8.93 3.75 -4.81
N TRP A 37 -7.79 3.98 -4.16
CA TRP A 37 -7.64 3.96 -2.69
C TRP A 37 -8.67 4.77 -1.89
N SER A 38 -9.02 5.98 -2.37
CA SER A 38 -9.98 6.86 -1.69
C SER A 38 -11.41 6.31 -1.72
N ARG A 39 -11.71 5.43 -2.69
CA ARG A 39 -13.03 4.81 -2.90
C ARG A 39 -13.14 3.41 -2.28
N MET A 40 -12.02 2.83 -1.85
CA MET A 40 -11.98 1.51 -1.24
C MET A 40 -12.54 1.52 0.18
N ASP A 41 -13.22 0.44 0.56
CA ASP A 41 -13.57 0.16 1.94
C ASP A 41 -12.37 -0.36 2.77
N ASN A 42 -12.58 -0.63 4.06
CA ASN A 42 -11.49 -1.09 4.92
C ASN A 42 -11.01 -2.51 4.62
N GLU A 43 -11.87 -3.38 4.09
CA GLU A 43 -11.52 -4.75 3.73
C GLU A 43 -10.66 -4.77 2.45
N GLU A 44 -11.07 -4.00 1.45
CA GLU A 44 -10.32 -3.76 0.22
C GLU A 44 -8.94 -3.15 0.54
N ARG A 45 -8.90 -2.13 1.41
CA ARG A 45 -7.63 -1.50 1.82
C ARG A 45 -6.68 -2.49 2.50
N ARG A 46 -7.19 -3.38 3.37
CA ARG A 46 -6.36 -4.42 4.00
C ARG A 46 -5.82 -5.41 2.99
N SER A 47 -6.64 -5.80 2.03
CA SER A 47 -6.24 -6.70 0.94
C SER A 47 -5.11 -6.08 0.11
N VAL A 48 -5.24 -4.80 -0.26
CA VAL A 48 -4.17 -4.05 -0.95
C VAL A 48 -2.90 -3.99 -0.11
N LEU A 49 -2.99 -3.71 1.19
CA LEU A 49 -1.82 -3.68 2.06
C LEU A 49 -1.10 -5.04 2.15
N ALA A 50 -1.85 -6.13 2.19
CA ALA A 50 -1.27 -7.48 2.17
C ALA A 50 -0.53 -7.74 0.85
N LEU A 51 -1.13 -7.37 -0.29
CA LEU A 51 -0.48 -7.48 -1.60
C LEU A 51 0.79 -6.62 -1.69
N CYS A 52 0.75 -5.38 -1.20
CA CYS A 52 1.92 -4.49 -1.17
C CYS A 52 3.07 -5.11 -0.37
N HIS A 53 2.76 -5.76 0.75
CA HIS A 53 3.76 -6.45 1.57
C HIS A 53 4.38 -7.64 0.86
N GLU A 54 3.58 -8.45 0.16
CA GLU A 54 4.12 -9.58 -0.63
C GLU A 54 4.94 -9.11 -1.84
N ARG A 55 4.54 -8.03 -2.51
CA ARG A 55 5.36 -7.38 -3.56
C ARG A 55 6.68 -6.86 -2.99
N ALA A 56 6.65 -6.16 -1.85
CA ALA A 56 7.86 -5.67 -1.18
C ALA A 56 8.87 -6.79 -0.90
N LYS A 57 8.39 -7.94 -0.39
CA LYS A 57 9.22 -9.13 -0.16
C LYS A 57 9.81 -9.68 -1.46
N SER A 58 8.99 -9.75 -2.52
CA SER A 58 9.37 -10.34 -3.80
C SER A 58 10.38 -9.48 -4.55
N SER A 59 10.24 -8.15 -4.48
CA SER A 59 11.15 -7.18 -5.12
C SER A 59 12.49 -7.04 -4.39
N GLY A 60 12.75 -7.83 -3.34
CA GLY A 60 13.97 -7.71 -2.53
C GLY A 60 14.08 -6.37 -1.79
N LEU A 61 12.99 -5.60 -1.73
CA LEU A 61 12.89 -4.34 -1.01
C LEU A 61 12.71 -4.66 0.48
N VAL A 62 13.77 -5.20 1.08
CA VAL A 62 13.97 -5.17 2.54
C VAL A 62 14.54 -3.82 2.99
N TRP A 63 14.53 -2.81 2.11
CA TRP A 63 14.95 -1.47 2.43
C TRP A 63 13.82 -0.69 3.11
N MET A 64 14.01 -0.51 4.42
CA MET A 64 13.33 0.50 5.25
C MET A 64 11.87 0.20 5.58
N LEU A 65 11.66 -0.83 6.40
CA LEU A 65 10.85 -0.56 7.59
C LEU A 65 11.73 0.33 8.50
N PRO A 66 11.49 1.64 8.65
CA PRO A 66 11.82 2.23 9.92
C PRO A 66 10.89 1.50 10.90
N ALA A 67 11.44 0.55 11.64
CA ALA A 67 10.89 0.20 12.93
C ALA A 67 10.80 1.54 13.69
N ARG A 68 9.62 2.18 13.62
CA ARG A 68 9.32 3.37 14.41
C ARG A 68 9.45 2.92 15.86
N ARG A 69 10.58 3.28 16.46
CA ARG A 69 10.78 3.39 17.90
C ARG A 69 9.75 4.37 18.47
#